data_AF-A0AAQ1KPF5-F1
#
_entry.id   AF-A0AAQ1KPF5-F1
#
_cell.length_a   1.000
_cell.length_b   1.000
_cell.length_c   1.000
_cell.angle_alpha   90.00
_cell.angle_beta   90.00
_cell.angle_gamma   90.00
#
_symmetry.space_group_name_H-M   'P 1'
#
loop_
_entity.id
_entity.type
_entity.pdbx_description
1 polymer ?
#
loop_
_entity_poly.entity_id
_entity_poly.type
_entity_poly.pdbx_seq_one_letter_code
_entity_poly.pdbx_strand_id
1 'polypeptide(L)' 'MPEARDWCLWRLDDNGNRFVVRRDLSRDEAEALALEYQGRGHSQTYWAEREEKPRGSS' A
#
# COMPACT_ATOMS: atom_id res chain seq x y z
N MET A 1 21.51 -0.29 4.21
CA MET A 1 20.83 -1.18 3.23
C MET A 1 19.63 -0.39 2.75
N PRO A 2 19.49 -0.01 1.47
CA PRO A 2 18.27 0.63 1.04
C PRO A 2 17.14 -0.38 1.29
N GLU A 3 16.25 -0.06 2.23
CA GLU A 3 15.06 -0.88 2.44
C GLU A 3 14.33 -0.92 1.10
N ALA A 4 14.07 -2.13 0.61
CA ALA A 4 13.49 -2.31 -0.70
C ALA A 4 12.10 -1.66 -0.70
N ARG A 5 11.98 -0.52 -1.40
CA ARG A 5 10.76 0.29 -1.51
C ARG A 5 9.83 -0.33 -2.54
N ASP A 6 9.46 -1.57 -2.27
CA ASP A 6 8.58 -2.37 -3.11
C ASP A 6 7.19 -2.48 -2.49
N TRP A 7 6.84 -1.59 -1.56
CA TRP A 7 5.50 -1.55 -0.99
C TRP A 7 4.67 -0.42 -1.58
N CYS A 8 3.39 -0.72 -1.74
CA CYS A 8 2.38 0.21 -2.19
C CYS A 8 1.19 0.17 -1.24
N LEU A 9 0.57 1.34 -1.06
CA LEU A 9 -0.68 1.47 -0.33
C LEU A 9 -1.83 1.30 -1.30
N TRP A 10 -2.64 0.28 -1.07
CA TRP A 10 -3.87 0.03 -1.81
C TRP A 10 -5.08 0.53 -1.03
N ARG A 11 -6.09 0.95 -1.79
CA ARG A 11 -7.42 1.30 -1.29
C ARG A 11 -8.47 0.53 -2.07
N LEU A 12 -9.45 -0.03 -1.36
CA LEU A 12 -10.71 -0.55 -1.88
C LEU A 12 -11.83 0.38 -1.44
N ASP A 13 -12.55 0.93 -2.41
CA ASP A 13 -13.76 1.70 -2.13
C ASP A 13 -15.00 0.78 -2.06
N ASP A 14 -16.12 1.29 -1.56
CA ASP A 14 -17.37 0.53 -1.38
C ASP A 14 -17.90 -0.06 -2.70
N ASN A 15 -17.59 0.60 -3.82
CA ASN A 15 -17.87 0.14 -5.17
C ASN A 15 -17.05 -1.10 -5.61
N GLY A 16 -16.13 -1.61 -4.80
CA GLY A 16 -15.26 -2.73 -5.16
C GLY A 16 -14.04 -2.33 -5.99
N ASN A 17 -13.80 -1.02 -6.17
CA ASN A 17 -12.70 -0.53 -6.98
C ASN A 17 -11.40 -0.44 -6.17
N ARG A 18 -10.35 -1.11 -6.66
CA ARG A 18 -9.00 -1.10 -6.06
C ARG A 18 -8.10 -0.11 -6.77
N PHE A 19 -7.48 0.78 -6.01
CA PHE A 19 -6.53 1.76 -6.53
C PHE A 19 -5.29 1.85 -5.66
N VAL A 20 -4.14 2.05 -6.30
CA VAL A 20 -2.90 2.40 -5.61
C VAL A 20 -2.96 3.86 -5.22
N VAL A 21 -2.91 4.11 -3.91
CA VAL A 21 -2.86 5.46 -3.33
C VAL A 21 -1.43 6.00 -3.38
N ARG A 22 -0.46 5.15 -3.06
CA ARG A 22 0.97 5.47 -3.14
C ARG A 22 1.81 4.25 -3.45
N ARG A 23 2.93 4.47 -4.12
CA ARG A 23 3.95 3.50 -4.50
C ARG A 23 5.33 3.95 -4.01
N ASP A 24 6.31 3.07 -4.11
CA ASP A 24 7.70 3.30 -3.64
C ASP A 24 7.77 3.58 -2.13
N LEU A 25 6.93 2.89 -1.36
CA LEU A 25 6.92 2.99 0.10
C LEU A 25 7.77 1.87 0.69
N SER A 26 8.27 2.13 1.90
CA SER A 26 8.73 1.06 2.79
C SER A 26 7.52 0.35 3.42
N ARG A 27 7.76 -0.86 3.93
CA ARG A 27 6.74 -1.63 4.66
C ARG A 27 6.09 -0.81 5.79
N ASP A 28 6.93 -0.19 6.62
CA ASP A 28 6.49 0.60 7.76
C ASP A 28 5.64 1.81 7.33
N GLU A 29 6.07 2.55 6.31
CA GLU A 29 5.31 3.68 5.76
C GLU A 29 3.94 3.24 5.21
N ALA A 30 3.91 2.13 4.46
CA ALA A 30 2.66 1.63 3.90
C ALA A 30 1.69 1.15 4.99
N GLU A 31 2.17 0.44 6.02
CA GLU A 31 1.35 -0.01 7.16
C GLU A 31 0.87 1.18 8.01
N ALA A 32 1.74 2.14 8.31
CA ALA A 32 1.39 3.34 9.08
C ALA A 32 0.30 4.15 8.38
N LEU A 33 0.43 4.36 7.07
CA LEU A 33 -0.62 5.02 6.29
C LEU A 33 -1.91 4.20 6.29
N ALA A 34 -1.85 2.88 6.07
CA ALA A 34 -3.03 2.04 6.07
C ALA A 34 -3.82 2.13 7.40
N LEU A 35 -3.12 2.19 8.53
CA LEU A 35 -3.70 2.39 9.85
C LEU A 35 -4.29 3.80 10.02
N GLU A 36 -3.56 4.83 9.60
CA GLU A 36 -4.02 6.22 9.67
C GLU A 36 -5.31 6.45 8.86
N TYR A 37 -5.40 5.85 7.66
CA TYR A 37 -6.57 5.95 6.81
C TYR A 37 -7.75 5.11 7.30
N GLN A 38 -7.52 3.91 7.84
CA GLN A 38 -8.59 3.08 8.42
C GLN A 38 -9.26 3.76 9.64
N GLY A 39 -8.53 4.56 10.40
CA GLY A 39 -9.07 5.25 11.58
C GLY A 39 -10.09 6.35 11.30
N ARG A 40 -10.31 6.75 10.03
CA ARG A 40 -11.17 7.89 9.68
C ARG A 40 -12.66 7.57 9.50
N GLY A 41 -13.10 6.32 9.71
CA GLY A 41 -14.53 5.97 9.78
C GLY A 41 -15.27 5.89 8.44
N HIS A 42 -14.56 5.67 7.34
CA HIS A 42 -15.16 5.39 6.03
C HIS A 42 -15.14 3.88 5.72
N SER A 43 -16.10 3.36 4.95
CA SER A 43 -16.14 1.97 4.42
C SER A 43 -15.01 1.63 3.43
N GLN A 44 -13.93 2.43 3.44
CA GLN A 44 -12.79 2.26 2.57
C GLN A 44 -11.77 1.38 3.27
N THR A 45 -11.37 0.31 2.61
CA THR A 45 -10.34 -0.58 3.14
C THR A 45 -8.99 -0.14 2.60
N TYR A 46 -8.02 0.09 3.48
CA TYR A 46 -6.65 0.42 3.12
C TYR A 46 -5.72 -0.70 3.58
N TRP A 47 -4.84 -1.18 2.70
CA TRP A 47 -3.85 -2.20 3.07
C TRP A 47 -2.52 -1.99 2.34
N ALA A 48 -1.45 -2.41 2.99
CA ALA A 48 -0.11 -2.42 2.42
C ALA A 48 0.12 -3.71 1.65
N GLU A 49 0.55 -3.62 0.40
CA GLU A 49 0.88 -4.78 -0.43
C GLU A 49 2.21 -4.55 -1.14
N ARG A 50 2.98 -5.61 -1.34
CA ARG A 50 4.22 -5.52 -2.12
C ARG A 50 3.89 -5.47 -3.61
N GLU A 51 4.39 -4.46 -4.29
CA GLU A 51 4.51 -4.50 -5.74
C GLU A 51 5.56 -5.57 -6.04
N GLU A 52 5.13 -6.73 -6.55
CA GLU A 52 6.05 -7.66 -7.21
C GLU A 52 6.62 -6.94 -8.43
N LYS A 53 7.65 -6.12 -8.23
CA LYS A 53 8.56 -5.82 -9.33
C LYS A 53 9.06 -7.18 -9.78
N PRO A 54 8.91 -7.55 -11.07
CA PRO A 54 9.57 -8.75 -11.56
C PRO A 54 11.03 -8.56 -11.17
N ARG A 55 11.51 -9.45 -10.29
CA ARG A 55 12.89 -9.44 -9.82
C ARG A 55 13.71 -9.62 -11.09
N GLY A 56 14.09 -8.51 -11.71
CA GLY A 56 14.98 -8.46 -12.84
C GLY A 56 16.24 -9.11 -12.33
N SER A 57 16.45 -10.33 -12.77
CA SER A 57 17.65 -11.12 -12.57
C SER A 57 18.85 -10.20 -12.80
N SER A 58 19.52 -9.82 -11.71
CA SER A 58 20.86 -9.24 -11.79
C SER A 58 21.88 -10.34 -11.59
#